data_AF-A0AAN6F0X3-F1
#
_entry.id   AF-A0AAN6F0X3-F1
#
_cell.length_a   1.000
_cell.length_b   1.000
_cell.length_c   1.000
_cell.angle_alpha   90.00
_cell.angle_beta   90.00
_cell.angle_gamma   90.00
#
_symmetry.space_group_name_H-M   'P 1'
#
loop_
_entity.id
_entity.type
_entity.pdbx_description
1 polymer ?
#
loop_
_entity_poly.entity_id
_entity_poly.type
_entity_poly.pdbx_seq_one_letter_code
_entity_poly.pdbx_strand_id
1 'polypeptide(L)'
;MLFPQSFPYLGCSQKMSLDSSIEHAERLLHSLNIAENVVQSRRQGQEQERSTRDQLVPLQTSIRTLYQATNNVTSQVQSVESLANDANSAEGLSIAEVCSLHGEIKKLEKAASNIQGALDALHEVTHHCIFLKLSLYGGRGGIVGNKILPHFEKQIKDIIRDVLNDNGDTTALWKVAEECYDQATKPFGKLDAENYFAPLEEAYLQWPYDPDFESEEYYEHENRLDVDEDYAAAFQEQIQRRSDARQQDRKAWPKFWTAVLNEVPDGPTLFCPPARLHTPLSFLEDVPRYLFRTFDGASSGKNDSSVVASIASVLMPSKSRHDLLSMDEDRVTQLLYQHLNKSCFGGDGSDNLMSWTSSLLFAIQYGIWRANIRGISLSDVKICAVDTSNFPKGQFVQDLCLLEAYRVAAQDTDKDTREFFRFRLETDDFYNGEYLSQGQVNHAGRSCVATLEHLLNSGLRQLYPEFGDPRGAEKWTKRVLELRRNWSPGQFTTDQEIELALEVARRCFEKYNSSEIALILLGFKSRKHSRLESTDNPGQFNRRPPKWAEKPVEVHRYWIATEGLHCYSQARINGFVLQRHKALREILG
;
A
#
# COMPACT_ATOMS: atom_id res chain seq x y z
N MET A 1 31.91 34.23 -30.00
CA MET A 1 31.00 35.16 -29.29
C MET A 1 29.92 34.30 -28.65
N LEU A 2 30.11 33.87 -27.41
CA LEU A 2 29.66 34.52 -26.16
C LEU A 2 28.12 34.60 -26.03
N PHE A 3 27.61 33.71 -25.17
CA PHE A 3 26.34 33.64 -24.40
C PHE A 3 26.18 34.84 -23.41
N PRO A 4 25.13 34.97 -22.54
CA PRO A 4 23.82 34.28 -22.42
C PRO A 4 22.58 35.09 -21.89
N GLN A 5 21.41 34.38 -21.86
CA GLN A 5 20.39 34.25 -20.79
C GLN A 5 19.32 35.33 -20.46
N SER A 6 18.04 34.92 -20.50
CA SER A 6 17.27 34.57 -19.27
C SER A 6 15.91 33.90 -19.59
N PHE A 7 15.60 32.85 -18.81
CA PHE A 7 14.37 32.04 -18.78
C PHE A 7 13.28 32.71 -17.92
N PRO A 8 11.97 32.48 -18.16
CA PRO A 8 10.95 32.62 -17.13
C PRO A 8 10.80 31.29 -16.36
N TYR A 9 11.18 31.30 -15.09
CA TYR A 9 10.96 30.19 -14.16
C TYR A 9 9.50 30.11 -13.71
N LEU A 10 9.00 28.87 -13.62
CA LEU A 10 7.84 28.49 -12.82
C LEU A 10 7.99 28.96 -11.37
N GLY A 11 6.87 29.33 -10.76
CA GLY A 11 6.77 29.59 -9.32
C GLY A 11 5.37 29.96 -8.88
N CYS A 12 4.37 29.09 -9.13
CA CYS A 12 3.08 29.21 -8.46
C CYS A 12 3.27 28.74 -7.01
N SER A 13 3.85 29.60 -6.18
CA SER A 13 3.83 29.45 -4.73
C SER A 13 2.60 30.18 -4.23
N GLN A 14 1.63 29.44 -3.68
CA GLN A 14 0.54 29.99 -2.87
C GLN A 14 1.17 30.73 -1.68
N LYS A 15 1.45 32.03 -1.85
CA LYS A 15 1.62 32.95 -0.72
C LYS A 15 0.22 33.28 -0.21
N MET A 16 -0.27 32.50 0.75
CA MET A 16 -1.37 32.96 1.61
C MET A 16 -0.91 34.24 2.32
N SER A 17 -1.63 35.34 2.11
CA SER A 17 -1.46 36.55 2.93
C SER A 17 -1.84 36.23 4.38
N LEU A 18 -1.20 36.88 5.35
CA LEU A 18 -1.49 36.71 6.78
C LEU A 18 -2.99 36.95 7.07
N ASP A 19 -3.60 37.92 6.40
CA ASP A 19 -5.04 38.22 6.49
C ASP A 19 -5.91 37.05 6.01
N SER A 20 -5.49 36.34 4.95
CA SER A 20 -6.19 35.16 4.45
C SER A 20 -6.14 33.99 5.44
N SER A 21 -5.06 33.89 6.22
CA SER A 21 -4.92 32.87 7.27
C SER A 21 -5.82 33.18 8.48
N ILE A 22 -5.96 34.47 8.83
CA ILE A 22 -6.84 34.94 9.91
C ILE A 22 -8.30 34.66 9.57
N GLU A 23 -8.75 35.01 8.36
CA GLU A 23 -10.12 34.72 7.90
C GLU A 23 -10.42 33.21 7.90
N HIS A 24 -9.44 32.38 7.53
CA HIS A 24 -9.61 30.93 7.53
C HIS A 24 -9.80 30.38 8.95
N ALA A 25 -9.01 30.86 9.91
CA ALA A 25 -9.14 30.49 11.32
C ALA A 25 -10.50 30.89 11.91
N GLU A 26 -11.05 32.06 11.53
CA GLU A 26 -12.39 32.49 11.94
C GLU A 26 -13.49 31.56 11.43
N ARG A 27 -13.42 31.16 10.15
CA ARG A 27 -14.39 30.23 9.55
C ARG A 27 -14.34 28.86 10.23
N LEU A 28 -13.15 28.38 10.58
CA LEU A 28 -12.98 27.13 11.34
C LEU A 28 -13.59 27.22 12.74
N LEU A 29 -13.33 28.31 13.48
CA LEU A 29 -13.94 28.56 14.80
C LEU A 29 -15.46 28.58 14.72
N HIS A 30 -16.02 29.26 13.71
CA HIS A 30 -17.46 29.32 13.52
C HIS A 30 -18.06 27.93 13.26
N SER A 31 -17.41 27.14 12.39
CA SER A 31 -17.84 25.79 12.06
C SER A 31 -17.79 24.84 13.27
N LEU A 32 -16.75 24.94 14.10
CA LEU A 32 -16.61 24.14 15.32
C LEU A 32 -17.61 24.52 16.41
N ASN A 33 -17.95 25.81 16.55
CA ASN A 33 -19.00 26.27 17.46
C ASN A 33 -20.38 25.75 17.03
N ILE A 34 -20.67 25.73 15.72
CA ILE A 34 -21.90 25.12 15.19
C ILE A 34 -21.93 23.62 15.50
N ALA A 35 -20.82 22.91 15.28
CA ALA A 35 -20.73 21.48 15.56
C ALA A 35 -20.98 21.15 17.04
N GLU A 36 -20.42 21.92 17.97
CA GLU A 36 -20.66 21.76 19.40
C GLU A 36 -22.13 21.98 19.78
N ASN A 37 -22.78 23.01 19.22
CA ASN A 37 -24.20 23.29 19.45
C ASN A 37 -25.11 22.16 18.90
N VAL A 38 -24.72 21.53 17.80
CA VAL A 38 -25.42 20.36 17.23
C VAL A 38 -25.24 19.12 18.11
N VAL A 39 -24.04 18.90 18.68
CA VAL A 39 -23.80 17.82 19.65
C VAL A 39 -24.60 18.04 20.93
N GLN A 40 -24.79 19.28 21.38
CA GLN A 40 -25.62 19.60 22.56
C GLN A 40 -27.13 19.38 22.34
N SER A 41 -27.60 19.28 21.09
CA SER A 41 -29.03 19.22 20.76
C SER A 41 -29.53 17.83 20.36
N ARG A 42 -28.65 16.83 20.16
CA ARG A 42 -29.04 15.41 20.03
C ARG A 42 -29.16 14.77 21.43
N ARG A 43 -30.12 13.85 21.61
CA ARG A 43 -30.44 13.18 22.89
C ARG A 43 -30.27 11.65 22.80
N GLN A 44 -29.27 11.15 22.09
CA GLN A 44 -29.05 9.70 21.96
C GLN A 44 -27.55 9.38 21.97
N GLY A 45 -27.09 8.81 23.08
CA GLY A 45 -25.75 8.24 23.26
C GLY A 45 -24.85 9.01 24.24
N GLN A 46 -25.04 8.83 25.55
CA GLN A 46 -24.31 9.58 26.59
C GLN A 46 -22.78 9.40 26.58
N GLU A 47 -22.26 8.27 26.09
CA GLU A 47 -20.81 8.02 26.03
C GLU A 47 -20.15 8.65 24.79
N GLN A 48 -20.85 8.68 23.65
CA GLN A 48 -20.35 9.22 22.40
C GLN A 48 -20.41 10.76 22.38
N GLU A 49 -21.43 11.35 23.02
CA GLU A 49 -21.54 12.79 23.24
C GLU A 49 -20.44 13.32 24.18
N ARG A 50 -20.09 12.60 25.26
CA ARG A 50 -18.99 12.99 26.17
C ARG A 50 -17.62 12.99 25.47
N SER A 51 -17.27 11.91 24.78
CA SER A 51 -15.97 11.80 24.09
C SER A 51 -15.79 12.85 22.99
N THR A 52 -16.85 13.19 22.26
CA THR A 52 -16.80 14.22 21.20
C THR A 52 -16.67 15.63 21.79
N ARG A 53 -17.34 15.90 22.91
CA ARG A 53 -17.25 17.18 23.63
C ARG A 53 -15.87 17.40 24.24
N ASP A 54 -15.28 16.35 24.84
CA ASP A 54 -13.94 16.39 25.41
C ASP A 54 -12.85 16.67 24.35
N GLN A 55 -13.12 16.39 23.07
CA GLN A 55 -12.21 16.67 21.94
C GLN A 55 -12.39 18.08 21.34
N LEU A 56 -13.62 18.60 21.29
CA LEU A 56 -13.94 19.89 20.66
C LEU A 56 -13.45 21.09 21.49
N VAL A 57 -13.53 21.02 22.82
CA VAL A 57 -13.19 22.13 23.71
C VAL A 57 -11.69 22.49 23.68
N PRO A 58 -10.74 21.52 23.75
CA PRO A 58 -9.31 21.82 23.57
C PRO A 58 -9.00 22.38 22.19
N LEU A 59 -9.60 21.84 21.13
CA LEU A 59 -9.41 22.30 19.75
C LEU A 59 -9.84 23.76 19.58
N GLN A 60 -11.06 24.10 20.03
CA GLN A 60 -11.57 25.48 19.98
C GLN A 60 -10.70 26.44 20.78
N THR A 61 -10.21 26.02 21.96
CA THR A 61 -9.35 26.84 22.81
C THR A 61 -8.01 27.14 22.12
N SER A 62 -7.40 26.13 21.50
CA SER A 62 -6.14 26.30 20.77
C SER A 62 -6.30 27.15 19.51
N ILE A 63 -7.38 26.97 18.73
CA ILE A 63 -7.64 27.83 17.56
C ILE A 63 -7.93 29.27 17.99
N ARG A 64 -8.67 29.49 19.09
CA ARG A 64 -8.91 30.83 19.63
C ARG A 64 -7.61 31.50 20.08
N THR A 65 -6.73 30.74 20.73
CA THR A 65 -5.40 31.23 21.16
C THR A 65 -4.54 31.60 19.96
N LEU A 66 -4.53 30.76 18.91
CA LEU A 66 -3.83 31.04 17.66
C LEU A 66 -4.37 32.31 16.97
N TYR A 67 -5.69 32.46 16.90
CA TYR A 67 -6.35 33.63 16.33
C TYR A 67 -5.97 34.92 17.09
N GLN A 68 -6.07 34.90 18.42
CA GLN A 68 -5.69 36.04 19.27
C GLN A 68 -4.21 36.39 19.14
N ALA A 69 -3.33 35.39 19.11
CA ALA A 69 -1.89 35.61 18.98
C ALA A 69 -1.52 36.18 17.59
N THR A 70 -2.16 35.69 16.52
CA THR A 70 -1.95 36.21 15.15
C THR A 70 -2.43 37.66 15.00
N ASN A 71 -3.59 38.01 15.58
CA ASN A 71 -4.07 39.40 15.61
C ASN A 71 -3.13 40.31 16.41
N ASN A 72 -2.58 39.83 17.52
CA ASN A 72 -1.56 40.56 18.28
C ASN A 72 -0.30 40.79 17.43
N VAL A 73 0.23 39.77 16.74
CA VAL A 73 1.39 39.94 15.84
C VAL A 73 1.10 41.01 14.78
N THR A 74 -0.08 40.96 14.15
CA THR A 74 -0.47 41.94 13.12
C THR A 74 -0.48 43.37 13.67
N SER A 75 -1.06 43.58 14.85
CA SER A 75 -1.07 44.88 15.52
C SER A 75 0.34 45.35 15.94
N GLN A 76 1.20 44.44 16.40
CA GLN A 76 2.59 44.77 16.78
C GLN A 76 3.44 45.13 15.56
N VAL A 77 3.27 44.42 14.43
CA VAL A 77 3.99 44.75 13.18
C VAL A 77 3.61 46.14 12.69
N GLN A 78 2.33 46.52 12.73
CA GLN A 78 1.86 47.87 12.38
C GLN A 78 2.46 48.96 13.30
N SER A 79 2.59 48.67 14.60
CA SER A 79 3.24 49.55 15.58
C SER A 79 4.72 49.77 15.24
N VAL A 80 5.45 48.68 14.94
CA VAL A 80 6.87 48.75 14.53
C VAL A 80 7.04 49.50 13.20
N GLU A 81 6.15 49.31 12.23
CA GLU A 81 6.16 50.07 10.97
C GLU A 81 5.94 51.57 11.19
N SER A 82 5.02 51.95 12.09
CA SER A 82 4.80 53.35 12.44
C SER A 82 6.04 53.99 13.07
N LEU A 83 6.67 53.31 14.03
CA LEU A 83 7.90 53.75 14.67
C LEU A 83 9.08 53.85 13.69
N ALA A 84 9.16 52.93 12.73
CA ALA A 84 10.19 52.96 11.68
C ALA A 84 9.99 54.15 10.72
N ASN A 85 8.74 54.46 10.38
CA ASN A 85 8.41 55.62 9.53
C ASN A 85 8.70 56.95 10.25
N ASP A 86 8.41 57.04 11.54
CA ASP A 86 8.71 58.22 12.37
C ASP A 86 10.23 58.42 12.50
N ALA A 87 10.98 57.34 12.72
CA ALA A 87 12.44 57.36 12.80
C ALA A 87 13.13 57.77 11.49
N ASN A 88 12.55 57.42 10.33
CA ASN A 88 13.06 57.84 9.01
C ASN A 88 12.82 59.33 8.74
N SER A 89 11.92 59.97 9.47
CA SER A 89 11.60 61.40 9.35
C SER A 89 12.41 62.30 10.30
N ALA A 90 13.09 61.72 11.29
CA ALA A 90 13.92 62.41 12.28
C ALA A 90 15.42 62.11 12.07
N GLU A 91 16.32 63.07 12.33
CA GLU A 91 17.79 62.94 12.22
C GLU A 91 18.42 62.06 13.33
N GLY A 92 17.80 60.93 13.66
CA GLY A 92 18.31 59.92 14.59
C GLY A 92 17.30 59.45 15.63
N LEU A 93 17.39 58.17 16.01
CA LEU A 93 16.57 57.55 17.05
C LEU A 93 16.98 58.04 18.45
N SER A 94 16.04 58.61 19.19
CA SER A 94 16.21 58.89 20.62
C SER A 94 16.29 57.61 21.45
N ILE A 95 16.92 57.68 22.63
CA ILE A 95 17.00 56.54 23.56
C ILE A 95 15.59 56.05 23.97
N ALA A 96 14.61 56.96 24.05
CA ALA A 96 13.22 56.61 24.36
C ALA A 96 12.57 55.77 23.26
N GLU A 97 12.82 56.09 21.99
CA GLU A 97 12.33 55.31 20.84
C GLU A 97 13.02 53.94 20.75
N VAL A 98 14.32 53.86 21.07
CA VAL A 98 15.05 52.58 21.16
C VAL A 98 14.48 51.70 22.28
N CYS A 99 14.17 52.26 23.45
CA CYS A 99 13.51 51.54 24.54
C CYS A 99 12.08 51.10 24.17
N SER A 100 11.33 51.93 23.44
CA SER A 100 10.01 51.59 22.91
C SER A 100 10.07 50.42 21.94
N LEU A 101 10.98 50.48 20.96
CA LEU A 101 11.22 49.40 19.99
C LEU A 101 11.63 48.09 20.67
N HIS A 102 12.50 48.14 21.68
CA HIS A 102 12.85 46.96 22.47
C HIS A 102 11.63 46.36 23.21
N GLY A 103 10.71 47.20 23.68
CA GLY A 103 9.44 46.78 24.27
C GLY A 103 8.53 46.05 23.28
N GLU A 104 8.40 46.57 22.05
CA GLU A 104 7.63 45.93 20.97
C GLU A 104 8.27 44.61 20.51
N ILE A 105 9.60 44.54 20.40
CA ILE A 105 10.32 43.29 20.10
C ILE A 105 10.01 42.20 21.15
N LYS A 106 10.02 42.52 22.44
CA LYS A 106 9.66 41.56 23.49
C LYS A 106 8.21 41.09 23.41
N LYS A 107 7.28 41.97 23.03
CA LYS A 107 5.88 41.58 22.80
C LYS A 107 5.76 40.64 21.61
N LEU A 108 6.53 40.87 20.55
CA LEU A 108 6.59 40.00 19.37
C LEU A 108 7.17 38.62 19.72
N GLU A 109 8.26 38.55 20.49
CA GLU A 109 8.83 37.29 21.00
C GLU A 109 7.81 36.50 21.83
N LYS A 110 7.07 37.18 22.71
CA LYS A 110 5.99 36.56 23.49
C LYS A 110 4.85 36.05 22.62
N ALA A 111 4.44 36.83 21.61
CA ALA A 111 3.41 36.41 20.67
C ALA A 111 3.85 35.19 19.84
N ALA A 112 5.11 35.15 19.39
CA ALA A 112 5.69 34.00 18.70
C ALA A 112 5.69 32.73 19.58
N SER A 113 6.08 32.84 20.85
CA SER A 113 6.03 31.72 21.80
C SER A 113 4.60 31.21 22.03
N ASN A 114 3.61 32.12 22.11
CA ASN A 114 2.21 31.74 22.24
C ASN A 114 1.67 31.04 20.98
N ILE A 115 2.08 31.49 19.78
CA ILE A 115 1.73 30.82 18.52
C ILE A 115 2.31 29.41 18.51
N GLN A 116 3.59 29.25 18.86
CA GLN A 116 4.22 27.93 18.90
C GLN A 116 3.50 26.99 19.88
N GLY A 117 3.20 27.46 21.10
CA GLY A 117 2.45 26.66 22.08
C GLY A 117 1.04 26.30 21.61
N ALA A 118 0.36 27.19 20.88
CA ALA A 118 -0.95 26.90 20.29
C ALA A 118 -0.85 25.86 19.16
N LEU A 119 0.18 25.95 18.31
CA LEU A 119 0.45 24.97 17.25
C LEU A 119 0.75 23.58 17.84
N ASP A 120 1.60 23.49 18.86
CA ASP A 120 1.92 22.23 19.53
C ASP A 120 0.65 21.59 20.12
N ALA A 121 -0.20 22.38 20.77
CA ALA A 121 -1.48 21.91 21.29
C ALA A 121 -2.44 21.44 20.19
N LEU A 122 -2.48 22.13 19.04
CA LEU A 122 -3.29 21.72 17.88
C LEU A 122 -2.80 20.40 17.28
N HIS A 123 -1.48 20.22 17.16
CA HIS A 123 -0.89 18.98 16.69
C HIS A 123 -1.26 17.82 17.62
N GLU A 124 -1.11 17.99 18.94
CA GLU A 124 -1.47 16.94 19.91
C GLU A 124 -2.96 16.55 19.85
N VAL A 125 -3.86 17.53 19.77
CA VAL A 125 -5.31 17.27 19.62
C VAL A 125 -5.60 16.55 18.30
N THR A 126 -4.94 16.97 17.21
CA THR A 126 -5.10 16.34 15.89
C THR A 126 -4.64 14.89 15.90
N HIS A 127 -3.46 14.61 16.44
CA HIS A 127 -2.92 13.25 16.55
C HIS A 127 -3.83 12.36 17.41
N HIS A 128 -4.33 12.89 18.53
CA HIS A 128 -5.25 12.15 19.40
C HIS A 128 -6.59 11.86 18.70
N CYS A 129 -7.16 12.81 17.96
CA CYS A 129 -8.40 12.59 17.20
C CYS A 129 -8.23 11.52 16.11
N ILE A 130 -7.08 11.52 15.41
CA ILE A 130 -6.75 10.51 14.41
C ILE A 130 -6.63 9.13 15.07
N PHE A 131 -5.88 9.03 16.17
CA PHE A 131 -5.76 7.80 16.95
C PHE A 131 -7.13 7.24 17.38
N LEU A 132 -8.02 8.08 17.88
CA LEU A 132 -9.37 7.65 18.31
C LEU A 132 -10.23 7.18 17.14
N LYS A 133 -10.10 7.78 15.95
CA LYS A 133 -10.79 7.33 14.73
C LYS A 133 -10.27 5.98 14.26
N LEU A 134 -8.95 5.78 14.22
CA LEU A 134 -8.35 4.48 13.87
C LEU A 134 -8.80 3.39 14.87
N SER A 135 -8.82 3.71 16.16
CA SER A 135 -9.33 2.83 17.22
C SER A 135 -10.80 2.45 17.03
N LEU A 136 -11.61 3.37 16.51
CA LEU A 136 -13.03 3.13 16.24
C LEU A 136 -13.20 2.16 15.07
N TYR A 137 -12.44 2.35 13.98
CA TYR A 137 -12.51 1.50 12.79
C TYR A 137 -12.07 0.05 13.05
N GLY A 138 -11.03 -0.15 13.86
CA GLY A 138 -10.55 -1.50 14.19
C GLY A 138 -11.36 -2.22 15.28
N GLY A 139 -12.29 -1.51 15.93
CA GLY A 139 -13.08 -2.02 17.05
C GLY A 139 -12.35 -1.91 18.40
N ARG A 140 -13.08 -1.48 19.44
CA ARG A 140 -12.55 -1.26 20.80
C ARG A 140 -12.56 -2.50 21.71
N GLY A 141 -12.99 -3.66 21.19
CA GLY A 141 -13.19 -4.88 21.98
C GLY A 141 -11.93 -5.76 22.09
N GLY A 142 -11.94 -6.66 23.08
CA GLY A 142 -10.92 -7.69 23.24
C GLY A 142 -9.57 -7.20 23.77
N ILE A 143 -8.56 -8.08 23.71
CA ILE A 143 -7.21 -7.76 24.20
C ILE A 143 -6.55 -6.62 23.39
N VAL A 144 -6.87 -6.53 22.09
CA VAL A 144 -6.29 -5.53 21.20
C VAL A 144 -6.68 -4.14 21.65
N GLY A 145 -7.99 -3.85 21.77
CA GLY A 145 -8.47 -2.54 22.19
C GLY A 145 -8.10 -2.19 23.64
N ASN A 146 -8.07 -3.18 24.54
CA ASN A 146 -7.89 -2.93 25.97
C ASN A 146 -6.43 -2.90 26.44
N LYS A 147 -5.51 -3.56 25.74
CA LYS A 147 -4.11 -3.72 26.19
C LYS A 147 -3.09 -3.34 25.12
N ILE A 148 -3.19 -3.91 23.93
CA ILE A 148 -2.17 -3.75 22.87
C ILE A 148 -2.21 -2.33 22.29
N LEU A 149 -3.40 -1.83 21.96
CA LEU A 149 -3.58 -0.51 21.35
C LEU A 149 -3.13 0.65 22.28
N PRO A 150 -3.46 0.66 23.58
CA PRO A 150 -2.90 1.63 24.52
C PRO A 150 -1.38 1.53 24.69
N HIS A 151 -0.80 0.32 24.65
CA HIS A 151 0.65 0.14 24.75
C HIS A 151 1.40 0.86 23.61
N PHE A 152 0.82 0.86 22.40
CA PHE A 152 1.41 1.48 21.21
C PHE A 152 0.97 2.93 20.95
N GLU A 153 0.21 3.57 21.84
CA GLU A 153 -0.37 4.90 21.57
C GLU A 153 0.69 5.94 21.16
N LYS A 154 1.84 5.95 21.86
CA LYS A 154 2.94 6.89 21.56
C LYS A 154 3.51 6.65 20.17
N GLN A 155 3.80 5.40 19.82
CA GLN A 155 4.36 5.01 18.53
C GLN A 155 3.39 5.31 17.40
N ILE A 156 2.08 5.11 17.61
CA ILE A 156 1.05 5.46 16.63
C ILE A 156 0.99 6.98 16.44
N LYS A 157 1.06 7.78 17.51
CA LYS A 157 1.12 9.25 17.41
C LYS A 157 2.38 9.73 16.68
N ASP A 158 3.51 9.06 16.89
CA ASP A 158 4.74 9.34 16.14
C ASP A 158 4.56 9.07 14.64
N ILE A 159 3.92 7.94 14.27
CA ILE A 159 3.58 7.62 12.87
C ILE A 159 2.63 8.67 12.27
N ILE A 160 1.60 9.07 13.02
CA ILE A 160 0.65 10.10 12.57
C ILE A 160 1.40 11.39 12.23
N ARG A 161 2.29 11.84 13.13
CA ARG A 161 3.11 13.03 12.91
C ARG A 161 3.97 12.91 11.65
N ASP A 162 4.70 11.80 11.52
CA ASP A 162 5.61 11.57 10.40
C ASP A 162 4.85 11.60 9.05
N VAL A 163 3.71 10.90 8.96
CA VAL A 163 2.89 10.84 7.73
C VAL A 163 2.26 12.19 7.38
N LEU A 164 1.81 12.97 8.38
CA LEU A 164 1.22 14.30 8.16
C LEU A 164 2.25 15.34 7.72
N ASN A 165 3.49 15.25 8.21
CA ASN A 165 4.56 16.14 7.78
C ASN A 165 4.95 15.91 6.31
N ASP A 166 4.88 14.67 5.84
CA ASP A 166 5.22 14.30 4.45
C ASP A 166 4.07 14.56 3.46
N ASN A 167 2.82 14.58 3.93
CA ASN A 167 1.62 14.72 3.11
C ASN A 167 0.79 15.89 3.61
N GLY A 168 1.00 17.09 3.06
CA GLY A 168 0.30 18.32 3.44
C GLY A 168 -1.22 18.36 3.18
N ASP A 169 -1.92 17.23 3.14
CA ASP A 169 -3.35 17.13 2.83
C ASP A 169 -4.12 16.11 3.72
N THR A 170 -5.40 16.40 3.93
CA THR A 170 -6.41 15.67 4.71
C THR A 170 -6.71 14.24 4.22
N THR A 171 -6.21 13.84 3.05
CA THR A 171 -6.17 12.46 2.54
C THR A 171 -5.22 11.55 3.34
N ALA A 172 -4.67 12.05 4.45
CA ALA A 172 -3.70 11.36 5.31
C ALA A 172 -4.25 10.18 6.12
N LEU A 173 -5.56 10.07 6.39
CA LEU A 173 -6.04 9.08 7.36
C LEU A 173 -5.81 7.62 6.93
N TRP A 174 -6.10 7.28 5.68
CA TRP A 174 -5.83 5.93 5.17
C TRP A 174 -4.34 5.66 5.00
N LYS A 175 -3.52 6.70 4.69
CA LYS A 175 -2.06 6.57 4.64
C LYS A 175 -1.47 6.27 6.02
N VAL A 176 -1.98 6.94 7.06
CA VAL A 176 -1.63 6.62 8.45
C VAL A 176 -2.03 5.19 8.78
N ALA A 177 -3.26 4.79 8.45
CA ALA A 177 -3.71 3.40 8.69
C ALA A 177 -2.83 2.37 7.97
N GLU A 178 -2.41 2.66 6.74
CA GLU A 178 -1.54 1.82 5.93
C GLU A 178 -0.13 1.74 6.51
N GLU A 179 0.45 2.87 6.94
CA GLU A 179 1.75 2.88 7.60
C GLU A 179 1.69 2.12 8.95
N CYS A 180 0.62 2.28 9.72
CA CYS A 180 0.43 1.50 10.94
C CYS A 180 0.31 -0.01 10.64
N TYR A 181 -0.44 -0.39 9.61
CA TYR A 181 -0.52 -1.79 9.16
C TYR A 181 0.86 -2.34 8.77
N ASP A 182 1.63 -1.57 8.00
CA ASP A 182 2.97 -1.92 7.57
C ASP A 182 3.92 -2.10 8.77
N GLN A 183 3.91 -1.17 9.72
CA GLN A 183 4.71 -1.26 10.95
C GLN A 183 4.27 -2.39 11.88
N ALA A 184 3.01 -2.84 11.79
CA ALA A 184 2.49 -3.95 12.59
C ALA A 184 2.75 -5.33 11.96
N THR A 185 3.05 -5.38 10.66
CA THR A 185 3.23 -6.63 9.90
C THR A 185 4.66 -6.87 9.42
N LYS A 186 5.48 -5.82 9.31
CA LYS A 186 6.90 -5.94 9.01
C LYS A 186 7.65 -6.48 10.23
N PRO A 187 8.61 -7.41 10.04
CA PRO A 187 9.50 -7.85 11.10
C PRO A 187 10.24 -6.64 11.71
N PHE A 188 10.26 -6.54 13.03
CA PHE A 188 10.91 -5.44 13.76
C PHE A 188 10.33 -4.04 13.47
N GLY A 189 9.07 -3.98 13.00
CA GLY A 189 8.36 -2.72 12.85
C GLY A 189 8.11 -2.03 14.20
N LYS A 190 7.87 -0.72 14.18
CA LYS A 190 7.59 0.08 15.39
C LYS A 190 6.35 -0.42 16.15
N LEU A 191 5.45 -1.11 15.45
CA LEU A 191 4.20 -1.66 15.98
C LEU A 191 4.21 -3.20 15.97
N ASP A 192 5.38 -3.84 15.88
CA ASP A 192 5.51 -5.29 15.95
C ASP A 192 4.90 -5.80 17.26
N ALA A 193 4.02 -6.80 17.18
CA ALA A 193 3.33 -7.37 18.33
C ALA A 193 4.32 -7.91 19.39
N GLU A 194 5.48 -8.39 18.95
CA GLU A 194 6.50 -8.93 19.88
C GLU A 194 7.05 -7.84 20.82
N ASN A 195 6.98 -6.56 20.47
CA ASN A 195 7.36 -5.47 21.38
C ASN A 195 6.44 -5.39 22.63
N TYR A 196 5.22 -5.93 22.54
CA TYR A 196 4.30 -6.06 23.67
C TYR A 196 4.40 -7.45 24.33
N PHE A 197 4.42 -8.52 23.52
CA PHE A 197 4.36 -9.88 24.06
C PHE A 197 5.68 -10.38 24.64
N ALA A 198 6.83 -10.08 24.03
CA ALA A 198 8.11 -10.60 24.52
C ALA A 198 8.45 -10.09 25.93
N PRO A 199 8.35 -8.78 26.26
CA PRO A 199 8.57 -8.32 27.63
C PRO A 199 7.54 -8.86 28.62
N LEU A 200 6.29 -9.05 28.17
CA LEU A 200 5.24 -9.63 29.00
C LEU A 200 5.52 -11.11 29.32
N GLU A 201 6.05 -11.86 28.36
CA GLU A 201 6.44 -13.27 28.53
C GLU A 201 7.70 -13.42 29.36
N GLU A 202 8.71 -12.58 29.15
CA GLU A 202 9.89 -12.49 30.02
C GLU A 202 9.49 -12.18 31.47
N ALA A 203 8.52 -11.28 31.67
CA ALA A 203 7.98 -11.00 32.99
C ALA A 203 7.23 -12.19 33.60
N TYR A 204 6.63 -13.09 32.81
CA TYR A 204 6.05 -14.34 33.34
C TYR A 204 7.10 -15.38 33.76
N LEU A 205 8.31 -15.29 33.18
CA LEU A 205 9.45 -16.08 33.60
C LEU A 205 10.14 -15.49 34.84
N GLN A 206 9.85 -14.24 35.20
CA GLN A 206 10.33 -13.60 36.42
C GLN A 206 9.23 -13.54 37.49
N TRP A 207 9.37 -14.36 38.53
CA TRP A 207 8.52 -14.40 39.73
C TRP A 207 7.01 -14.68 39.48
N PRO A 208 6.47 -15.85 39.88
CA PRO A 208 6.95 -16.77 40.92
C PRO A 208 7.85 -17.92 40.41
N TYR A 209 8.38 -17.86 39.18
CA TYR A 209 9.14 -18.94 38.55
C TYR A 209 10.64 -18.65 38.40
N ASP A 210 11.24 -18.04 39.43
CA ASP A 210 12.70 -17.98 39.56
C ASP A 210 13.20 -19.39 39.96
N PRO A 211 14.16 -20.01 39.24
CA PRO A 211 14.75 -21.29 39.64
C PRO A 211 15.37 -21.28 41.05
N ASP A 212 15.66 -20.09 41.58
CA ASP A 212 16.18 -19.88 42.93
C ASP A 212 15.06 -19.57 43.96
N PHE A 213 13.77 -19.69 43.59
CA PHE A 213 12.63 -19.45 44.48
C PHE A 213 12.24 -20.71 45.28
N GLU A 214 12.83 -20.84 46.47
CA GLU A 214 12.54 -21.92 47.42
C GLU A 214 11.26 -21.63 48.25
N SER A 215 10.09 -21.92 47.69
CA SER A 215 8.83 -21.99 48.47
C SER A 215 8.29 -23.41 48.54
N GLU A 216 7.63 -23.78 49.65
CA GLU A 216 7.05 -25.13 49.79
C GLU A 216 6.04 -25.45 48.67
N GLU A 217 5.28 -24.45 48.21
CA GLU A 217 4.32 -24.57 47.11
C GLU A 217 5.01 -24.91 45.77
N TYR A 218 6.24 -24.44 45.55
CA TYR A 218 7.04 -24.75 44.36
C TYR A 218 7.51 -26.21 44.38
N TYR A 219 8.05 -26.68 45.50
CA TYR A 219 8.48 -28.08 45.61
C TYR A 219 7.31 -29.06 45.57
N GLU A 220 6.14 -28.68 46.09
CA GLU A 220 4.92 -29.46 45.95
C GLU A 220 4.45 -29.52 44.48
N HIS A 221 4.54 -28.41 43.74
CA HIS A 221 4.24 -28.37 42.31
C HIS A 221 5.17 -29.27 41.49
N GLU A 222 6.49 -29.11 41.63
CA GLU A 222 7.50 -29.90 40.91
C GLU A 222 7.36 -31.41 41.23
N ASN A 223 7.18 -31.76 42.50
CA ASN A 223 6.97 -33.16 42.90
C ASN A 223 5.65 -33.73 42.33
N ARG A 224 4.59 -32.92 42.21
CA ARG A 224 3.35 -33.37 41.57
C ARG A 224 3.48 -33.51 40.06
N LEU A 225 4.30 -32.69 39.39
CA LEU A 225 4.60 -32.88 37.97
C LEU A 225 5.32 -34.20 37.70
N ASP A 226 6.19 -34.64 38.62
CA ASP A 226 6.96 -35.88 38.47
C ASP A 226 6.18 -37.15 38.88
N VAL A 227 5.27 -37.04 39.85
CA VAL A 227 4.64 -38.22 40.50
C VAL A 227 3.17 -38.40 40.12
N ASP A 228 2.46 -37.33 39.72
CA ASP A 228 1.03 -37.35 39.39
C ASP A 228 0.83 -37.08 37.88
N GLU A 229 0.69 -38.16 37.10
CA GLU A 229 0.51 -38.10 35.65
C GLU A 229 -0.74 -37.28 35.23
N ASP A 230 -1.83 -37.36 36.00
CA ASP A 230 -3.06 -36.63 35.71
C ASP A 230 -2.86 -35.12 35.96
N TYR A 231 -2.14 -34.76 37.03
CA TYR A 231 -1.75 -33.37 37.30
C TYR A 231 -0.79 -32.82 36.24
N ALA A 232 0.22 -33.59 35.85
CA ALA A 232 1.17 -33.20 34.80
C ALA A 232 0.46 -32.99 33.46
N ALA A 233 -0.46 -33.89 33.09
CA ALA A 233 -1.26 -33.75 31.87
C ALA A 233 -2.17 -32.51 31.90
N ALA A 234 -2.87 -32.26 33.02
CA ALA A 234 -3.72 -31.08 33.19
C ALA A 234 -2.91 -29.77 33.14
N PHE A 235 -1.70 -29.77 33.72
CA PHE A 235 -0.81 -28.62 33.69
C PHE A 235 -0.25 -28.34 32.30
N GLN A 236 0.18 -29.38 31.57
CA GLN A 236 0.59 -29.26 30.16
C GLN A 236 -0.56 -28.73 29.29
N GLU A 237 -1.78 -29.24 29.48
CA GLU A 237 -2.95 -28.76 28.76
C GLU A 237 -3.22 -27.27 29.06
N GLN A 238 -3.06 -26.84 30.31
CA GLN A 238 -3.21 -25.44 30.69
C GLN A 238 -2.13 -24.54 30.08
N ILE A 239 -0.87 -24.98 30.03
CA ILE A 239 0.21 -24.27 29.34
C ILE A 239 -0.10 -24.15 27.85
N GLN A 240 -0.52 -25.24 27.22
CA GLN A 240 -0.86 -25.25 25.80
C GLN A 240 -2.03 -24.30 25.50
N ARG A 241 -3.11 -24.35 26.29
CA ARG A 241 -4.25 -23.42 26.15
C ARG A 241 -3.82 -21.95 26.29
N ARG A 242 -2.92 -21.65 27.23
CA ARG A 242 -2.37 -20.29 27.39
C ARG A 242 -1.51 -19.88 26.20
N SER A 243 -0.67 -20.79 25.70
CA SER A 243 0.17 -20.58 24.51
C SER A 243 -0.70 -20.32 23.27
N ASP A 244 -1.73 -21.13 23.06
CA ASP A 244 -2.68 -21.00 21.96
C ASP A 244 -3.46 -19.68 22.03
N ALA A 245 -3.95 -19.30 23.23
CA ALA A 245 -4.62 -18.02 23.46
C ALA A 245 -3.71 -16.83 23.14
N ARG A 246 -2.45 -16.86 23.59
CA ARG A 246 -1.46 -15.81 23.28
C ARG A 246 -1.14 -15.75 21.78
N GLN A 247 -1.03 -16.90 21.13
CA GLN A 247 -0.81 -16.96 19.69
C GLN A 247 -2.01 -16.43 18.90
N GLN A 248 -3.22 -16.63 19.41
CA GLN A 248 -4.42 -16.02 18.86
C GLN A 248 -4.42 -14.50 19.04
N ASP A 249 -4.00 -14.01 20.21
CA ASP A 249 -3.88 -12.58 20.51
C ASP A 249 -2.83 -11.89 19.62
N ARG A 250 -1.68 -12.54 19.39
CA ARG A 250 -0.66 -12.10 18.42
C ARG A 250 -1.23 -11.95 17.02
N LYS A 251 -2.00 -12.94 16.57
CA LYS A 251 -2.67 -12.92 15.25
C LYS A 251 -3.81 -11.90 15.17
N ALA A 252 -4.36 -11.46 16.30
CA ALA A 252 -5.43 -10.46 16.33
C ALA A 252 -4.91 -9.06 16.01
N TRP A 253 -3.63 -8.77 16.27
CA TRP A 253 -3.07 -7.44 16.05
C TRP A 253 -2.98 -7.04 14.57
N PRO A 254 -2.42 -7.84 13.65
CA PRO A 254 -2.51 -7.57 12.22
C PRO A 254 -3.96 -7.48 11.70
N LYS A 255 -4.86 -8.33 12.21
CA LYS A 255 -6.28 -8.34 11.82
C LYS A 255 -7.00 -7.06 12.21
N PHE A 256 -6.65 -6.45 13.34
CA PHE A 256 -7.17 -5.14 13.74
C PHE A 256 -6.84 -4.10 12.67
N TRP A 257 -5.58 -4.03 12.21
CA TRP A 257 -5.20 -3.06 11.17
C TRP A 257 -5.82 -3.37 9.80
N THR A 258 -6.00 -4.64 9.46
CA THR A 258 -6.78 -5.03 8.26
C THR A 258 -8.22 -4.51 8.35
N ALA A 259 -8.88 -4.62 9.52
CA ALA A 259 -10.22 -4.06 9.72
C ALA A 259 -10.22 -2.52 9.60
N VAL A 260 -9.23 -1.85 10.20
CA VAL A 260 -9.05 -0.39 10.05
C VAL A 260 -8.94 0.00 8.57
N LEU A 261 -8.12 -0.70 7.80
CA LEU A 261 -7.90 -0.41 6.38
C LEU A 261 -9.15 -0.61 5.52
N ASN A 262 -10.01 -1.59 5.84
CA ASN A 262 -11.26 -1.81 5.10
C ASN A 262 -12.33 -0.75 5.43
N GLU A 263 -12.34 -0.22 6.66
CA GLU A 263 -13.35 0.76 7.10
C GLU A 263 -12.94 2.22 6.85
N VAL A 264 -11.64 2.52 6.79
CA VAL A 264 -11.17 3.89 6.61
C VAL A 264 -11.61 4.46 5.25
N PRO A 265 -12.18 5.68 5.20
CA PRO A 265 -12.53 6.34 3.94
C PRO A 265 -11.32 6.46 3.02
N ASP A 266 -11.56 6.29 1.72
CA ASP A 266 -10.54 6.33 0.66
C ASP A 266 -9.38 5.32 0.82
N GLY A 267 -9.45 4.40 1.79
CA GLY A 267 -8.48 3.33 1.96
C GLY A 267 -8.58 2.25 0.87
N PRO A 268 -7.77 1.19 0.98
CA PRO A 268 -7.92 0.00 0.15
C PRO A 268 -9.11 -0.87 0.63
N THR A 269 -9.60 -1.76 -0.23
CA THR A 269 -10.47 -2.87 0.17
C THR A 269 -9.71 -4.16 -0.03
N LEU A 270 -9.44 -4.86 1.07
CA LEU A 270 -8.56 -6.03 1.12
C LEU A 270 -9.38 -7.32 1.11
N PHE A 271 -8.90 -8.33 0.40
CA PHE A 271 -9.38 -9.70 0.51
C PHE A 271 -9.02 -10.28 1.89
N CYS A 272 -10.03 -10.56 2.71
CA CYS A 272 -9.91 -11.03 4.09
C CYS A 272 -10.62 -12.38 4.25
N PRO A 273 -9.91 -13.52 4.15
CA PRO A 273 -10.53 -14.83 4.16
C PRO A 273 -11.23 -15.06 5.50
N PRO A 274 -12.54 -15.32 5.51
CA PRO A 274 -13.23 -15.66 6.74
C PRO A 274 -12.70 -16.99 7.28
N ALA A 275 -12.79 -17.19 8.60
CA ALA A 275 -12.33 -18.40 9.27
C ALA A 275 -12.99 -19.71 8.75
N ARG A 276 -14.11 -19.60 8.03
CA ARG A 276 -14.85 -20.72 7.40
C ARG A 276 -14.23 -21.21 6.10
N LEU A 277 -13.44 -20.37 5.39
CA LEU A 277 -12.75 -20.83 4.20
C LEU A 277 -11.62 -21.76 4.66
N HIS A 278 -11.82 -23.07 4.49
CA HIS A 278 -10.82 -24.10 4.79
C HIS A 278 -9.57 -24.01 3.87
N THR A 279 -9.58 -23.10 2.89
CA THR A 279 -8.46 -22.85 1.99
C THR A 279 -7.31 -22.14 2.73
N PRO A 280 -6.07 -22.64 2.64
CA PRO A 280 -4.93 -22.04 3.33
C PRO A 280 -4.73 -20.57 2.94
N LEU A 281 -4.50 -19.69 3.92
CA LEU A 281 -4.21 -18.26 3.72
C LEU A 281 -3.01 -17.99 2.79
N SER A 282 -2.21 -19.02 2.46
CA SER A 282 -1.04 -18.91 1.59
C SER A 282 -1.37 -18.37 0.19
N PHE A 283 -2.60 -18.51 -0.31
CA PHE A 283 -2.95 -17.91 -1.61
C PHE A 283 -2.98 -16.37 -1.60
N LEU A 284 -3.02 -15.72 -0.43
CA LEU A 284 -2.88 -14.27 -0.30
C LEU A 284 -1.42 -13.81 -0.22
N GLU A 285 -0.50 -14.73 0.05
CA GLU A 285 0.93 -14.43 0.19
C GLU A 285 1.70 -14.68 -1.11
N ASP A 286 1.15 -15.49 -2.01
CA ASP A 286 1.73 -15.85 -3.30
C ASP A 286 1.36 -14.84 -4.41
N VAL A 287 1.75 -13.57 -4.25
CA VAL A 287 1.57 -12.53 -5.28
C VAL A 287 2.92 -12.20 -5.92
N PRO A 288 3.03 -12.15 -7.27
CA PRO A 288 4.27 -11.77 -7.94
C PRO A 288 4.59 -10.31 -7.63
N ARG A 289 5.88 -9.99 -7.57
CA ARG A 289 6.34 -8.63 -7.26
C ARG A 289 5.76 -7.58 -8.21
N TYR A 290 5.61 -7.90 -9.49
CA TYR A 290 5.08 -6.97 -10.48
C TYR A 290 3.75 -7.44 -11.04
N LEU A 291 2.77 -6.54 -11.02
CA LEU A 291 1.50 -6.70 -11.73
C LEU A 291 1.31 -5.55 -12.72
N PHE A 292 0.64 -5.87 -13.81
CA PHE A 292 0.40 -4.95 -14.93
C PHE A 292 -1.09 -4.81 -15.19
N ARG A 293 -1.50 -3.62 -15.65
CA ARG A 293 -2.86 -3.37 -16.12
C ARG A 293 -2.84 -2.46 -17.33
N THR A 294 -3.48 -2.92 -18.40
CA THR A 294 -3.70 -2.12 -19.60
C THR A 294 -5.02 -1.38 -19.47
N PHE A 295 -5.02 -0.07 -19.72
CA PHE A 295 -6.22 0.74 -19.68
C PHE A 295 -6.24 1.84 -20.74
N ASP A 296 -7.43 2.35 -21.02
CA ASP A 296 -7.70 3.47 -21.92
C ASP A 296 -8.99 4.19 -21.47
N GLY A 297 -9.45 5.20 -22.23
CA GLY A 297 -10.66 5.96 -21.89
C GLY A 297 -11.98 5.17 -21.88
N ALA A 298 -12.02 3.91 -22.33
CA ALA A 298 -13.21 3.05 -22.24
C ALA A 298 -13.03 1.87 -21.26
N SER A 299 -11.93 1.85 -20.51
CA SER A 299 -11.77 0.89 -19.42
C SER A 299 -12.79 1.15 -18.31
N SER A 300 -13.41 0.08 -17.83
CA SER A 300 -14.37 0.11 -16.73
C SER A 300 -13.77 0.73 -15.46
N GLY A 301 -14.60 1.48 -14.72
CA GLY A 301 -14.20 2.16 -13.49
C GLY A 301 -13.34 3.40 -13.75
N LYS A 302 -12.57 3.83 -12.73
CA LYS A 302 -11.62 4.95 -12.85
C LYS A 302 -10.21 4.38 -13.02
N ASN A 303 -9.48 4.86 -14.02
CA ASN A 303 -8.11 4.42 -14.31
C ASN A 303 -7.29 5.66 -14.71
N ASP A 304 -6.41 6.13 -13.83
CA ASP A 304 -5.53 7.27 -14.11
C ASP A 304 -4.09 7.05 -13.62
N SER A 305 -3.28 8.10 -13.50
CA SER A 305 -1.88 8.02 -13.06
C SER A 305 -1.71 7.83 -11.54
N SER A 306 -2.80 7.89 -10.78
CA SER A 306 -2.82 7.90 -9.32
C SER A 306 -3.71 6.84 -8.70
N VAL A 307 -4.79 6.43 -9.39
CA VAL A 307 -5.76 5.47 -8.87
C VAL A 307 -6.32 4.56 -9.97
N VAL A 308 -6.53 3.30 -9.58
CA VAL A 308 -7.35 2.32 -10.30
C VAL A 308 -8.52 1.95 -9.39
N ALA A 309 -9.76 2.23 -9.79
CA ALA A 309 -10.94 1.97 -8.98
C ALA A 309 -12.04 1.26 -9.77
N SER A 310 -12.69 0.29 -9.11
CA SER A 310 -13.82 -0.47 -9.65
C SER A 310 -15.01 0.42 -10.01
N ILE A 311 -15.93 -0.10 -10.83
CA ILE A 311 -17.18 0.63 -11.14
C ILE A 311 -17.95 0.89 -9.85
N ALA A 312 -18.05 -0.11 -8.97
CA ALA A 312 -18.72 0.03 -7.68
C ALA A 312 -18.07 1.12 -6.83
N SER A 313 -16.75 1.32 -6.87
CA SER A 313 -16.10 2.41 -6.12
C SER A 313 -16.46 3.79 -6.62
N VAL A 314 -16.71 3.93 -7.93
CA VAL A 314 -17.09 5.21 -8.53
C VAL A 314 -18.58 5.48 -8.31
N LEU A 315 -19.43 4.47 -8.47
CA LEU A 315 -20.90 4.64 -8.47
C LEU A 315 -21.54 4.38 -7.11
N MET A 316 -20.95 3.52 -6.28
CA MET A 316 -21.47 3.08 -4.98
C MET A 316 -20.35 2.95 -3.93
N PRO A 317 -19.70 4.06 -3.52
CA PRO A 317 -18.54 4.03 -2.62
C PRO A 317 -18.78 3.28 -1.29
N SER A 318 -20.00 3.28 -0.75
CA SER A 318 -20.32 2.53 0.47
C SER A 318 -20.33 1.02 0.28
N LYS A 319 -20.72 0.54 -0.91
CA LYS A 319 -20.76 -0.89 -1.23
C LYS A 319 -19.39 -1.43 -1.64
N SER A 320 -18.54 -0.61 -2.24
CA SER A 320 -17.21 -1.03 -2.68
C SER A 320 -16.23 -1.34 -1.54
N ARG A 321 -16.58 -0.95 -0.30
CA ARG A 321 -15.80 -1.25 0.91
C ARG A 321 -16.00 -2.66 1.46
N HIS A 322 -17.00 -3.39 0.96
CA HIS A 322 -17.30 -4.72 1.45
C HIS A 322 -16.41 -5.74 0.73
N ASP A 323 -15.64 -6.48 1.51
CA ASP A 323 -14.81 -7.57 1.01
C ASP A 323 -15.68 -8.67 0.40
N LEU A 324 -15.39 -9.04 -0.85
CA LEU A 324 -15.99 -10.17 -1.57
C LEU A 324 -16.01 -11.43 -0.71
N LEU A 325 -14.94 -11.76 0.01
CA LEU A 325 -14.84 -13.00 0.80
C LEU A 325 -15.74 -12.99 2.04
N SER A 326 -16.21 -11.83 2.46
CA SER A 326 -17.16 -11.71 3.57
C SER A 326 -18.59 -12.07 3.17
N MET A 327 -18.90 -12.08 1.87
CA MET A 327 -20.24 -12.31 1.33
C MET A 327 -20.63 -13.80 1.32
N ASP A 328 -21.91 -14.04 1.01
CA ASP A 328 -22.49 -15.36 0.75
C ASP A 328 -21.85 -16.04 -0.49
N GLU A 329 -21.69 -17.36 -0.46
CA GLU A 329 -20.94 -18.11 -1.48
C GLU A 329 -21.59 -18.06 -2.87
N ASP A 330 -22.93 -18.12 -2.94
CA ASP A 330 -23.66 -18.02 -4.20
C ASP A 330 -23.47 -16.63 -4.81
N ARG A 331 -23.52 -15.60 -3.96
CA ARG A 331 -23.28 -14.22 -4.39
C ARG A 331 -21.87 -14.00 -4.89
N VAL A 332 -20.86 -14.53 -4.20
CA VAL A 332 -19.44 -14.42 -4.63
C VAL A 332 -19.24 -15.13 -5.97
N THR A 333 -19.75 -16.35 -6.09
CA THR A 333 -19.67 -17.14 -7.32
C THR A 333 -20.22 -16.38 -8.52
N GLN A 334 -21.41 -15.77 -8.35
CA GLN A 334 -22.04 -14.96 -9.38
C GLN A 334 -21.20 -13.72 -9.73
N LEU A 335 -20.67 -13.00 -8.74
CA LEU A 335 -19.84 -11.82 -8.96
C LEU A 335 -18.54 -12.14 -9.69
N LEU A 336 -17.88 -13.26 -9.34
CA LEU A 336 -16.69 -13.75 -10.03
C LEU A 336 -16.98 -14.09 -11.49
N TYR A 337 -18.06 -14.85 -11.74
CA TYR A 337 -18.50 -15.16 -13.10
C TYR A 337 -18.77 -13.89 -13.91
N GLN A 338 -19.56 -12.96 -13.36
CA GLN A 338 -19.88 -11.70 -14.05
C GLN A 338 -18.63 -10.88 -14.35
N HIS A 339 -17.70 -10.76 -13.39
CA HIS A 339 -16.49 -9.97 -13.58
C HIS A 339 -15.57 -10.57 -14.65
N LEU A 340 -15.35 -11.88 -14.60
CA LEU A 340 -14.38 -12.55 -15.47
C LEU A 340 -14.96 -12.89 -16.87
N ASN A 341 -16.29 -12.87 -17.03
CA ASN A 341 -16.96 -13.14 -18.31
C ASN A 341 -17.51 -11.87 -19.01
N LYS A 342 -17.37 -10.68 -18.40
CA LYS A 342 -17.88 -9.44 -19.00
C LYS A 342 -17.11 -9.01 -20.25
N SER A 343 -17.76 -8.17 -21.05
CA SER A 343 -17.13 -7.42 -22.14
C SER A 343 -16.00 -6.51 -21.63
N CYS A 344 -14.91 -6.40 -22.39
CA CYS A 344 -13.75 -5.53 -22.12
C CYS A 344 -14.08 -4.03 -21.98
N PHE A 345 -15.28 -3.62 -22.42
CA PHE A 345 -15.74 -2.22 -22.45
C PHE A 345 -17.03 -2.01 -21.63
N GLY A 346 -17.40 -2.98 -20.80
CA GLY A 346 -18.60 -2.94 -19.98
C GLY A 346 -18.34 -3.45 -18.56
N GLY A 347 -19.41 -3.46 -17.78
CA GLY A 347 -19.41 -3.99 -16.43
C GLY A 347 -20.68 -3.59 -15.70
N ASP A 348 -21.06 -4.41 -14.74
CA ASP A 348 -22.20 -4.09 -13.88
C ASP A 348 -21.85 -2.95 -12.92
N GLY A 349 -22.84 -2.14 -12.56
CA GLY A 349 -22.66 -1.04 -11.60
C GLY A 349 -22.13 -1.51 -10.24
N SER A 350 -22.45 -2.75 -9.85
CA SER A 350 -22.02 -3.39 -8.61
C SER A 350 -20.70 -4.14 -8.69
N ASP A 351 -20.04 -4.15 -9.85
CA ASP A 351 -18.75 -4.80 -10.01
C ASP A 351 -17.66 -4.06 -9.22
N ASN A 352 -17.23 -4.70 -8.12
CA ASN A 352 -16.23 -4.17 -7.21
C ASN A 352 -14.81 -4.63 -7.53
N LEU A 353 -14.61 -5.39 -8.61
CA LEU A 353 -13.33 -6.01 -8.91
C LEU A 353 -12.59 -5.28 -10.03
N MET A 354 -11.27 -5.40 -10.04
CA MET A 354 -10.39 -4.89 -11.09
C MET A 354 -9.33 -5.94 -11.44
N SER A 355 -9.24 -6.30 -12.72
CA SER A 355 -8.22 -7.22 -13.24
C SER A 355 -6.83 -6.60 -13.37
N TRP A 356 -5.84 -7.40 -13.00
CA TRP A 356 -4.41 -7.20 -13.17
C TRP A 356 -3.83 -8.46 -13.81
N THR A 357 -2.64 -8.36 -14.37
CA THR A 357 -1.93 -9.51 -14.95
C THR A 357 -0.48 -9.54 -14.51
N SER A 358 0.06 -10.73 -14.22
CA SER A 358 1.51 -10.93 -14.04
C SER A 358 2.28 -10.99 -15.36
N SER A 359 1.58 -11.09 -16.50
CA SER A 359 2.16 -11.18 -17.83
C SER A 359 2.20 -9.82 -18.52
N LEU A 360 3.38 -9.18 -18.54
CA LEU A 360 3.60 -7.98 -19.34
C LEU A 360 3.40 -8.25 -20.83
N LEU A 361 3.73 -9.46 -21.32
CA LEU A 361 3.45 -9.90 -22.68
C LEU A 361 1.96 -9.80 -23.01
N PHE A 362 1.11 -10.35 -22.13
CA PHE A 362 -0.35 -10.26 -22.29
C PHE A 362 -0.83 -8.81 -22.23
N ALA A 363 -0.34 -8.00 -21.29
CA ALA A 363 -0.72 -6.59 -21.16
C ALA A 363 -0.43 -5.79 -22.45
N ILE A 364 0.75 -5.99 -23.03
CA ILE A 364 1.18 -5.36 -24.29
C ILE A 364 0.26 -5.79 -25.44
N GLN A 365 0.10 -7.10 -25.64
CA GLN A 365 -0.73 -7.61 -26.74
C GLN A 365 -2.19 -7.21 -26.60
N TYR A 366 -2.73 -7.20 -25.37
CA TYR A 366 -4.06 -6.71 -25.09
C TYR A 366 -4.19 -5.22 -25.45
N GLY A 367 -3.18 -4.41 -25.14
CA GLY A 367 -3.17 -2.99 -25.52
C GLY A 367 -3.16 -2.77 -27.04
N ILE A 368 -2.36 -3.55 -27.78
CA ILE A 368 -2.32 -3.48 -29.25
C ILE A 368 -3.68 -3.85 -29.84
N TRP A 369 -4.27 -4.96 -29.35
CA TRP A 369 -5.59 -5.38 -29.80
C TRP A 369 -6.69 -4.35 -29.48
N ARG A 370 -6.68 -3.76 -28.28
CA ARG A 370 -7.64 -2.72 -27.89
C ARG A 370 -7.54 -1.48 -28.76
N ALA A 371 -6.32 -1.01 -29.04
CA ALA A 371 -6.10 0.13 -29.92
C ALA A 371 -6.71 -0.12 -31.31
N ASN A 372 -6.47 -1.32 -31.86
CA ASN A 372 -6.94 -1.73 -33.17
C ASN A 372 -8.48 -1.84 -33.23
N ILE A 373 -9.10 -2.60 -32.31
CA ILE A 373 -10.55 -2.83 -32.35
C ILE A 373 -11.38 -1.57 -32.10
N ARG A 374 -10.79 -0.58 -31.42
CA ARG A 374 -11.43 0.71 -31.15
C ARG A 374 -11.05 1.82 -32.12
N GLY A 375 -10.04 1.61 -32.96
CA GLY A 375 -9.50 2.65 -33.84
C GLY A 375 -8.92 3.85 -33.08
N ILE A 376 -8.30 3.62 -31.92
CA ILE A 376 -7.68 4.69 -31.10
C ILE A 376 -6.15 4.67 -31.23
N SER A 377 -5.51 5.78 -30.88
CA SER A 377 -4.05 5.88 -30.92
C SER A 377 -3.39 4.99 -29.86
N LEU A 378 -2.18 4.48 -30.17
CA LEU A 378 -1.33 3.80 -29.20
C LEU A 378 -0.90 4.73 -28.05
N SER A 379 -0.96 6.05 -28.24
CA SER A 379 -0.72 7.04 -27.19
C SER A 379 -1.85 7.07 -26.14
N ASP A 380 -3.06 6.66 -26.53
CA ASP A 380 -4.25 6.69 -25.67
C ASP A 380 -4.41 5.42 -24.83
N VAL A 381 -3.66 4.36 -25.18
CA VAL A 381 -3.58 3.12 -24.41
C VAL A 381 -2.37 3.19 -23.49
N LYS A 382 -2.60 2.89 -22.21
CA LYS A 382 -1.57 2.95 -21.16
C LYS A 382 -1.39 1.58 -20.50
N ILE A 383 -0.17 1.31 -20.05
CA ILE A 383 0.16 0.17 -19.21
C ILE A 383 0.64 0.72 -17.87
N CYS A 384 -0.12 0.39 -16.83
CA CYS A 384 0.28 0.59 -15.44
C CYS A 384 1.05 -0.64 -14.97
N ALA A 385 2.19 -0.43 -14.34
CA ALA A 385 2.91 -1.44 -13.57
C ALA A 385 2.91 -1.01 -12.10
N VAL A 386 2.69 -1.97 -11.20
CA VAL A 386 2.78 -1.79 -9.75
C VAL A 386 3.77 -2.80 -9.17
N ASP A 387 4.54 -2.37 -8.16
CA ASP A 387 5.30 -3.29 -7.30
C ASP A 387 4.41 -3.64 -6.10
N THR A 388 3.96 -4.88 -6.04
CA THR A 388 2.97 -5.39 -5.07
C THR A 388 3.50 -5.40 -3.64
N SER A 389 4.83 -5.34 -3.44
CA SER A 389 5.43 -5.22 -2.11
C SER A 389 5.17 -3.86 -1.45
N ASN A 390 4.73 -2.86 -2.21
CA ASN A 390 4.36 -1.54 -1.69
C ASN A 390 2.87 -1.43 -1.33
N PHE A 391 2.14 -2.56 -1.26
CA PHE A 391 0.72 -2.59 -0.95
C PHE A 391 0.43 -3.57 0.19
N PRO A 392 -0.64 -3.34 0.98
CA PRO A 392 -1.04 -4.27 2.03
C PRO A 392 -1.31 -5.68 1.50
N LYS A 393 -1.01 -6.70 2.31
CA LYS A 393 -1.39 -8.09 1.99
C LYS A 393 -2.90 -8.17 1.81
N GLY A 394 -3.33 -8.97 0.84
CA GLY A 394 -4.75 -9.05 0.45
C GLY A 394 -5.22 -7.91 -0.46
N GLN A 395 -4.35 -6.98 -0.90
CA GLN A 395 -4.73 -6.00 -1.93
C GLN A 395 -4.98 -6.66 -3.30
N PHE A 396 -4.21 -7.70 -3.60
CA PHE A 396 -4.29 -8.48 -4.83
C PHE A 396 -4.43 -9.96 -4.50
N VAL A 397 -5.20 -10.68 -5.30
CA VAL A 397 -5.37 -12.13 -5.17
C VAL A 397 -5.43 -12.78 -6.54
N GLN A 398 -4.88 -13.98 -6.69
CA GLN A 398 -4.95 -14.72 -7.95
C GLN A 398 -6.38 -15.17 -8.23
N ASP A 399 -6.84 -14.98 -9.47
CA ASP A 399 -8.18 -15.38 -9.91
C ASP A 399 -8.45 -16.88 -9.70
N LEU A 400 -7.48 -17.74 -10.04
CA LEU A 400 -7.59 -19.19 -9.92
C LEU A 400 -7.77 -19.62 -8.46
N CYS A 401 -7.15 -18.93 -7.50
CA CYS A 401 -7.33 -19.24 -6.09
C CYS A 401 -8.75 -18.94 -5.62
N LEU A 402 -9.34 -17.85 -6.11
CA LEU A 402 -10.76 -17.54 -5.85
C LEU A 402 -11.68 -18.54 -6.53
N LEU A 403 -11.43 -18.86 -7.81
CA LEU A 403 -12.24 -19.83 -8.55
C LEU A 403 -12.21 -21.22 -7.91
N GLU A 404 -11.04 -21.67 -7.41
CA GLU A 404 -10.93 -22.95 -6.71
C GLU A 404 -11.64 -22.91 -5.35
N ALA A 405 -11.53 -21.81 -4.60
CA ALA A 405 -12.19 -21.66 -3.30
C ALA A 405 -13.72 -21.73 -3.40
N TYR A 406 -14.31 -21.23 -4.50
CA TYR A 406 -15.75 -21.24 -4.75
C TYR A 406 -16.18 -22.31 -5.76
N ARG A 407 -15.32 -23.29 -6.06
CA ARG A 407 -15.60 -24.34 -7.04
C ARG A 407 -16.81 -25.18 -6.68
N VAL A 408 -17.00 -25.48 -5.39
CA VAL A 408 -18.14 -26.29 -4.91
C VAL A 408 -19.44 -25.52 -5.09
N ALA A 409 -19.52 -24.28 -4.59
CA ALA A 409 -20.69 -23.42 -4.79
C ALA A 409 -21.03 -23.25 -6.28
N ALA A 410 -20.02 -23.10 -7.15
CA ALA A 410 -20.22 -23.02 -8.60
C ALA A 410 -20.85 -24.27 -9.22
N GLN A 411 -20.73 -25.46 -8.62
CA GLN A 411 -21.37 -26.68 -9.16
C GLN A 411 -22.90 -26.62 -9.04
N ASP A 412 -23.40 -25.97 -8.00
CA ASP A 412 -24.83 -25.84 -7.69
C ASP A 412 -25.50 -24.66 -8.42
N THR A 413 -24.72 -23.87 -9.16
CA THR A 413 -25.21 -22.75 -9.98
C THR A 413 -25.73 -23.19 -11.36
N ASP A 414 -26.17 -22.20 -12.16
CA ASP A 414 -26.60 -22.42 -13.53
C ASP A 414 -25.48 -23.02 -14.41
N LYS A 415 -25.88 -23.59 -15.55
CA LYS A 415 -24.97 -24.31 -16.44
C LYS A 415 -23.83 -23.42 -16.95
N ASP A 416 -24.08 -22.15 -17.25
CA ASP A 416 -23.08 -21.28 -17.86
C ASP A 416 -22.01 -20.90 -16.84
N THR A 417 -22.42 -20.59 -15.61
CA THR A 417 -21.50 -20.34 -14.49
C THR A 417 -20.62 -21.56 -14.20
N ARG A 418 -21.22 -22.75 -14.09
CA ARG A 418 -20.47 -24.00 -13.85
C ARG A 418 -19.46 -24.31 -14.95
N GLU A 419 -19.88 -24.22 -16.21
CA GLU A 419 -18.99 -24.49 -17.36
C GLU A 419 -17.86 -23.45 -17.45
N PHE A 420 -18.12 -22.19 -17.08
CA PHE A 420 -17.10 -21.16 -17.04
C PHE A 420 -16.02 -21.45 -15.99
N PHE A 421 -16.41 -21.79 -14.76
CA PHE A 421 -15.46 -22.17 -13.70
C PHE A 421 -14.61 -23.37 -14.13
N ARG A 422 -15.27 -24.41 -14.65
CA ARG A 422 -14.59 -25.60 -15.17
C ARG A 422 -13.59 -25.25 -16.28
N PHE A 423 -13.99 -24.44 -17.25
CA PHE A 423 -13.11 -23.99 -18.33
C PHE A 423 -11.88 -23.26 -17.80
N ARG A 424 -12.06 -22.28 -16.89
CA ARG A 424 -10.95 -21.49 -16.34
C ARG A 424 -9.98 -22.31 -15.49
N LEU A 425 -10.48 -23.27 -14.74
CA LEU A 425 -9.66 -24.12 -13.86
C LEU A 425 -8.94 -25.25 -14.62
N GLU A 426 -9.55 -25.78 -15.68
CA GLU A 426 -9.02 -26.95 -16.40
C GLU A 426 -8.28 -26.60 -17.70
N THR A 427 -8.46 -25.39 -18.25
CA THR A 427 -7.87 -25.00 -19.55
C THR A 427 -6.70 -24.02 -19.38
N ASP A 428 -5.48 -24.53 -19.31
CA ASP A 428 -4.28 -23.71 -19.09
C ASP A 428 -3.85 -22.87 -20.31
N ASP A 429 -4.22 -23.25 -21.54
CA ASP A 429 -3.77 -22.61 -22.79
C ASP A 429 -4.08 -21.10 -22.85
N PHE A 430 -5.15 -20.67 -22.19
CA PHE A 430 -5.61 -19.28 -22.17
C PHE A 430 -5.33 -18.57 -20.85
N TYR A 431 -4.55 -19.18 -19.95
CA TYR A 431 -4.18 -18.53 -18.71
C TYR A 431 -3.22 -17.36 -18.97
N ASN A 432 -3.61 -16.17 -18.50
CA ASN A 432 -2.90 -14.92 -18.74
C ASN A 432 -2.34 -14.31 -17.44
N GLY A 433 -2.24 -15.10 -16.36
CA GLY A 433 -1.68 -14.62 -15.10
C GLY A 433 -2.58 -13.61 -14.41
N GLU A 434 -3.90 -13.82 -14.39
CA GLU A 434 -4.86 -12.84 -13.88
C GLU A 434 -4.86 -12.75 -12.34
N TYR A 435 -4.92 -11.52 -11.83
CA TYR A 435 -5.07 -11.19 -10.41
C TYR A 435 -6.18 -10.17 -10.27
N LEU A 436 -6.88 -10.17 -9.14
CA LEU A 436 -7.98 -9.27 -8.86
C LEU A 436 -7.61 -8.36 -7.68
N SER A 437 -8.00 -7.09 -7.75
CA SER A 437 -8.10 -6.19 -6.61
C SER A 437 -9.57 -5.81 -6.39
N GLN A 438 -9.93 -5.39 -5.17
CA GLN A 438 -11.26 -4.85 -4.88
C GLN A 438 -11.22 -3.35 -4.64
N GLY A 439 -12.36 -2.69 -4.82
CA GLY A 439 -12.50 -1.29 -4.46
C GLY A 439 -11.60 -0.40 -5.31
N GLN A 440 -10.77 0.39 -4.61
CA GLN A 440 -9.77 1.25 -5.22
C GLN A 440 -8.35 0.88 -4.80
N VAL A 441 -7.42 1.03 -5.73
CA VAL A 441 -5.97 0.86 -5.56
C VAL A 441 -5.33 2.22 -5.76
N ASN A 442 -4.89 2.83 -4.66
CA ASN A 442 -4.16 4.10 -4.67
C ASN A 442 -2.70 3.83 -5.03
N HIS A 443 -2.29 4.13 -6.27
CA HIS A 443 -0.95 3.81 -6.77
C HIS A 443 -0.10 5.05 -7.08
N ALA A 444 -0.58 6.24 -6.72
CA ALA A 444 0.20 7.47 -6.75
C ALA A 444 1.54 7.28 -6.04
N GLY A 445 2.64 7.69 -6.67
CA GLY A 445 3.99 7.48 -6.14
C GLY A 445 4.52 6.05 -6.27
N ARG A 446 3.65 5.02 -6.31
CA ARG A 446 4.01 3.58 -6.23
C ARG A 446 3.92 2.80 -7.56
N SER A 447 3.43 3.44 -8.63
CA SER A 447 3.33 2.86 -9.97
C SER A 447 4.25 3.54 -11.00
N CYS A 448 4.54 2.82 -12.08
CA CYS A 448 4.91 3.41 -13.38
C CYS A 448 3.74 3.29 -14.37
N VAL A 449 3.45 4.36 -15.10
CA VAL A 449 2.43 4.36 -16.17
C VAL A 449 3.06 4.86 -17.45
N ALA A 450 3.13 4.01 -18.47
CA ALA A 450 3.66 4.35 -19.79
C ALA A 450 2.57 4.22 -20.85
N THR A 451 2.60 5.07 -21.89
CA THR A 451 1.77 4.84 -23.08
C THR A 451 2.31 3.64 -23.86
N LEU A 452 1.41 2.94 -24.54
CA LEU A 452 1.78 1.79 -25.36
C LEU A 452 2.70 2.22 -26.52
N GLU A 453 2.45 3.40 -27.10
CA GLU A 453 3.35 4.01 -28.08
C GLU A 453 4.77 4.20 -27.55
N HIS A 454 4.92 4.82 -26.38
CA HIS A 454 6.24 5.07 -25.78
C HIS A 454 6.97 3.77 -25.47
N LEU A 455 6.25 2.77 -24.94
CA LEU A 455 6.80 1.44 -24.66
C LEU A 455 7.32 0.76 -25.94
N LEU A 456 6.51 0.78 -27.01
CA LEU A 456 6.88 0.18 -28.29
C LEU A 456 8.08 0.88 -28.95
N ASN A 457 8.12 2.21 -28.88
CA ASN A 457 9.14 3.05 -29.51
C ASN A 457 10.45 3.13 -28.70
N SER A 458 10.44 2.77 -27.42
CA SER A 458 11.64 2.76 -26.55
C SER A 458 12.58 1.58 -26.79
N GLY A 459 12.36 0.78 -27.83
CA GLY A 459 13.19 -0.38 -28.20
C GLY A 459 12.44 -1.71 -28.18
N LEU A 460 11.20 -1.76 -27.68
CA LEU A 460 10.45 -3.01 -27.59
C LEU A 460 10.12 -3.61 -28.96
N ARG A 461 9.80 -2.79 -29.99
CA ARG A 461 9.61 -3.29 -31.37
C ARG A 461 10.91 -3.78 -32.01
N GLN A 462 12.06 -3.30 -31.56
CA GLN A 462 13.36 -3.76 -32.03
C GLN A 462 13.71 -5.11 -31.38
N LEU A 463 13.39 -5.26 -30.09
CA LEU A 463 13.57 -6.49 -29.32
C LEU A 463 12.60 -7.60 -29.76
N TYR A 464 11.35 -7.24 -30.04
CA TYR A 464 10.26 -8.13 -30.45
C TYR A 464 9.52 -7.56 -31.66
N PRO A 465 10.04 -7.74 -32.89
CA PRO A 465 9.39 -7.27 -34.13
C PRO A 465 7.97 -7.80 -34.33
N GLU A 466 7.62 -8.92 -33.69
CA GLU A 466 6.31 -9.57 -33.77
C GLU A 466 5.16 -8.72 -33.23
N PHE A 467 5.45 -7.72 -32.38
CA PHE A 467 4.48 -6.69 -31.95
C PHE A 467 4.17 -5.65 -33.04
N GLY A 468 4.97 -5.62 -34.10
CA GLY A 468 4.73 -4.78 -35.28
C GLY A 468 3.87 -5.42 -36.37
N ASP A 469 3.49 -6.70 -36.25
CA ASP A 469 2.68 -7.40 -37.25
C ASP A 469 1.21 -6.92 -37.21
N PRO A 470 0.68 -6.29 -38.28
CA PRO A 470 -0.70 -5.84 -38.32
C PRO A 470 -1.72 -6.97 -38.10
N ARG A 471 -1.43 -8.19 -38.58
CA ARG A 471 -2.32 -9.36 -38.39
C ARG A 471 -2.37 -9.79 -36.92
N GLY A 472 -1.33 -9.48 -36.16
CA GLY A 472 -1.29 -9.68 -34.72
C GLY A 472 -2.28 -8.77 -33.99
N ALA A 473 -2.52 -7.55 -34.48
CA ALA A 473 -3.39 -6.57 -33.83
C ALA A 473 -4.88 -6.94 -33.89
N GLU A 474 -5.29 -7.81 -34.80
CA GLU A 474 -6.66 -8.35 -34.88
C GLU A 474 -6.94 -9.43 -33.82
N LYS A 475 -5.90 -9.95 -33.16
CA LYS A 475 -5.98 -11.09 -32.26
C LYS A 475 -5.59 -10.71 -30.83
N TRP A 476 -6.39 -11.14 -29.87
CA TRP A 476 -6.12 -10.96 -28.43
C TRP A 476 -5.39 -12.17 -27.83
N THR A 477 -6.09 -13.01 -27.05
CA THR A 477 -5.54 -14.18 -26.35
C THR A 477 -4.91 -15.20 -27.30
N LYS A 478 -5.51 -15.40 -28.47
CA LYS A 478 -4.96 -16.26 -29.53
C LYS A 478 -3.57 -15.81 -29.99
N ARG A 479 -3.31 -14.50 -30.07
CA ARG A 479 -1.97 -14.00 -30.43
C ARG A 479 -0.96 -14.28 -29.35
N VAL A 480 -1.33 -14.13 -28.08
CA VAL A 480 -0.45 -14.47 -26.96
C VAL A 480 -0.07 -15.94 -27.00
N LEU A 481 -1.02 -16.83 -27.28
CA LEU A 481 -0.77 -18.26 -27.47
C LEU A 481 0.18 -18.55 -28.64
N GLU A 482 -0.02 -17.89 -29.80
CA GLU A 482 0.90 -17.97 -30.94
C GLU A 482 2.32 -17.53 -30.57
N LEU A 483 2.46 -16.39 -29.90
CA LEU A 483 3.76 -15.86 -29.47
C LEU A 483 4.46 -16.82 -28.50
N ARG A 484 3.75 -17.31 -27.47
CA ARG A 484 4.30 -18.29 -26.51
C ARG A 484 4.81 -19.56 -27.19
N ARG A 485 4.09 -20.06 -28.19
CA ARG A 485 4.49 -21.24 -28.99
C ARG A 485 5.73 -20.94 -29.83
N ASN A 486 5.72 -19.84 -30.57
CA ASN A 486 6.84 -19.44 -31.43
C ASN A 486 8.11 -19.09 -30.65
N TRP A 487 7.96 -18.62 -29.42
CA TRP A 487 9.05 -18.24 -28.53
C TRP A 487 9.43 -19.32 -27.52
N SER A 488 8.94 -20.55 -27.71
CA SER A 488 9.30 -21.72 -26.91
C SER A 488 10.70 -22.29 -27.19
N PRO A 489 11.22 -22.29 -28.44
CA PRO A 489 12.58 -22.81 -28.69
C PRO A 489 13.63 -21.91 -28.03
N GLY A 490 14.59 -22.53 -27.32
CA GLY A 490 15.64 -21.80 -26.60
C GLY A 490 16.64 -21.12 -27.54
N GLN A 491 16.87 -19.83 -27.32
CA GLN A 491 17.81 -19.00 -28.10
C GLN A 491 18.90 -18.40 -27.20
N PHE A 492 20.07 -18.09 -27.76
CA PHE A 492 21.09 -17.35 -27.04
C PHE A 492 20.70 -15.88 -26.94
N THR A 493 21.03 -15.23 -25.83
CA THR A 493 20.76 -13.80 -25.64
C THR A 493 21.92 -12.99 -26.15
N THR A 494 21.65 -12.03 -27.03
CA THR A 494 22.69 -11.12 -27.53
C THR A 494 22.85 -9.90 -26.62
N ASP A 495 24.03 -9.27 -26.65
CA ASP A 495 24.28 -8.02 -25.93
C ASP A 495 23.30 -6.91 -26.34
N GLN A 496 22.96 -6.85 -27.63
CA GLN A 496 21.99 -5.90 -28.14
C GLN A 496 20.59 -6.11 -27.53
N GLU A 497 20.15 -7.36 -27.35
CA GLU A 497 18.87 -7.64 -26.69
C GLU A 497 18.87 -7.19 -25.22
N ILE A 498 19.98 -7.39 -24.51
CA ILE A 498 20.14 -6.94 -23.12
C ILE A 498 20.09 -5.41 -23.05
N GLU A 499 20.78 -4.72 -23.95
CA GLU A 499 20.77 -3.26 -24.03
C GLU A 499 19.37 -2.71 -24.32
N LEU A 500 18.66 -3.29 -25.30
CA LEU A 500 17.29 -2.90 -25.63
C LEU A 500 16.33 -3.13 -24.46
N ALA A 501 16.42 -4.27 -23.77
CA ALA A 501 15.58 -4.55 -22.61
C ALA A 501 15.84 -3.57 -21.46
N LEU A 502 17.11 -3.25 -21.18
CA LEU A 502 17.48 -2.24 -20.18
C LEU A 502 17.00 -0.84 -20.57
N GLU A 503 17.06 -0.49 -21.85
CA GLU A 503 16.62 0.81 -22.33
C GLU A 503 15.10 0.99 -22.19
N VAL A 504 14.33 -0.02 -22.59
CA VAL A 504 12.87 -0.05 -22.36
C VAL A 504 12.57 0.07 -20.87
N ALA A 505 13.26 -0.69 -20.01
CA ALA A 505 13.09 -0.65 -18.57
C ALA A 505 13.32 0.75 -17.98
N ARG A 506 14.42 1.41 -18.34
CA ARG A 506 14.75 2.76 -17.84
C ARG A 506 13.77 3.82 -18.33
N ARG A 507 13.34 3.75 -19.59
CA ARG A 507 12.48 4.78 -20.20
C ARG A 507 11.01 4.65 -19.85
N CYS A 508 10.53 3.43 -19.55
CA CYS A 508 9.10 3.16 -19.36
C CYS A 508 8.75 2.78 -17.91
N PHE A 509 9.73 2.33 -17.13
CA PHE A 509 9.55 1.83 -15.77
C PHE A 509 10.60 2.42 -14.82
N GLU A 510 10.83 3.73 -14.93
CA GLU A 510 11.92 4.48 -14.30
C GLU A 510 12.00 4.34 -12.76
N LYS A 511 10.90 4.05 -12.09
CA LYS A 511 10.86 3.88 -10.63
C LYS A 511 11.36 2.52 -10.16
N TYR A 512 11.48 1.55 -11.07
CA TYR A 512 11.81 0.17 -10.74
C TYR A 512 13.25 -0.16 -11.09
N ASN A 513 13.75 -1.25 -10.50
CA ASN A 513 15.07 -1.75 -10.83
C ASN A 513 15.11 -2.18 -12.29
N SER A 514 15.87 -1.44 -13.12
CA SER A 514 15.92 -1.67 -14.56
C SER A 514 16.35 -3.10 -14.92
N SER A 515 17.18 -3.74 -14.09
CA SER A 515 17.60 -5.13 -14.32
C SER A 515 16.46 -6.12 -14.12
N GLU A 516 15.59 -5.91 -13.14
CA GLU A 516 14.43 -6.79 -12.89
C GLU A 516 13.40 -6.67 -14.02
N ILE A 517 13.08 -5.44 -14.44
CA ILE A 517 12.18 -5.22 -15.57
C ILE A 517 12.78 -5.75 -16.88
N ALA A 518 14.10 -5.60 -17.09
CA ALA A 518 14.77 -6.20 -18.24
C ALA A 518 14.66 -7.73 -18.24
N LEU A 519 14.75 -8.40 -17.08
CA LEU A 519 14.53 -9.84 -16.99
C LEU A 519 13.08 -10.24 -17.35
N ILE A 520 12.08 -9.46 -16.93
CA ILE A 520 10.69 -9.68 -17.35
C ILE A 520 10.56 -9.60 -18.87
N LEU A 521 11.12 -8.56 -19.48
CA LEU A 521 11.10 -8.37 -20.93
C LEU A 521 11.80 -9.52 -21.65
N LEU A 522 13.03 -9.85 -21.24
CA LEU A 522 13.82 -10.93 -21.83
C LEU A 522 13.13 -12.30 -21.66
N GLY A 523 12.40 -12.51 -20.57
CA GLY A 523 11.65 -13.73 -20.26
C GLY A 523 10.50 -14.04 -21.25
N PHE A 524 10.13 -13.12 -22.14
CA PHE A 524 9.14 -13.40 -23.18
C PHE A 524 9.59 -14.54 -24.12
N LYS A 525 10.90 -14.65 -24.39
CA LYS A 525 11.50 -15.73 -25.17
C LYS A 525 12.20 -16.73 -24.25
N SER A 526 12.16 -18.00 -24.65
CA SER A 526 12.99 -19.04 -24.03
C SER A 526 14.45 -18.74 -24.34
N ARG A 527 15.29 -18.64 -23.30
CA ARG A 527 16.70 -18.28 -23.42
C ARG A 527 17.56 -19.39 -22.83
N LYS A 528 18.69 -19.69 -23.47
CA LYS A 528 19.68 -20.63 -22.93
C LYS A 528 20.45 -19.96 -21.78
N HIS A 529 20.85 -20.76 -20.80
CA HIS A 529 21.56 -20.29 -19.62
C HIS A 529 22.96 -20.92 -19.58
N SER A 530 23.99 -20.18 -19.99
CA SER A 530 25.37 -20.70 -20.15
C SER A 530 26.01 -21.28 -18.88
N ARG A 531 25.50 -20.95 -17.68
CA ARG A 531 26.06 -21.44 -16.40
C ARG A 531 25.11 -22.29 -15.54
N LEU A 532 23.82 -22.38 -15.86
CA LEU A 532 22.93 -23.33 -15.18
C LEU A 532 23.21 -24.78 -15.59
N GLU A 533 23.81 -24.98 -16.78
CA GLU A 533 24.21 -26.31 -17.26
C GLU A 533 25.62 -26.73 -16.79
N SER A 534 26.42 -25.83 -16.18
CA SER A 534 27.85 -26.07 -15.90
C SER A 534 28.24 -26.20 -14.42
N THR A 535 27.30 -26.20 -13.48
CA THR A 535 27.62 -26.47 -12.07
C THR A 535 27.43 -27.95 -11.77
N ASP A 536 28.52 -28.65 -11.46
CA ASP A 536 28.59 -30.05 -10.96
C ASP A 536 27.87 -30.27 -9.60
N ASN A 537 26.94 -29.38 -9.23
CA ASN A 537 26.16 -29.45 -8.00
C ASN A 537 24.67 -29.25 -8.32
N PRO A 538 23.95 -30.29 -8.77
CA PRO A 538 22.53 -30.22 -9.10
C PRO A 538 21.61 -29.87 -7.90
N GLY A 539 22.15 -29.72 -6.69
CA GLY A 539 21.40 -29.41 -5.47
C GLY A 539 21.11 -27.93 -5.21
N GLN A 540 21.71 -26.97 -5.95
CA GLN A 540 21.61 -25.55 -5.59
C GLN A 540 20.34 -24.86 -6.14
N PHE A 541 19.64 -25.46 -7.10
CA PHE A 541 18.40 -24.94 -7.71
C PHE A 541 17.14 -25.72 -7.32
N ASN A 542 17.16 -26.46 -6.20
CA ASN A 542 16.02 -27.27 -5.73
C ASN A 542 14.89 -26.46 -5.07
N ARG A 543 14.80 -25.15 -5.30
CA ARG A 543 13.61 -24.39 -4.89
C ARG A 543 12.51 -24.64 -5.91
N ARG A 544 11.44 -25.29 -5.49
CA ARG A 544 10.19 -25.36 -6.26
C ARG A 544 9.76 -23.91 -6.57
N PRO A 545 9.35 -23.59 -7.81
CA PRO A 545 8.82 -22.27 -8.10
C PRO A 545 7.64 -21.98 -7.16
N PRO A 546 7.50 -20.74 -6.66
CA PRO A 546 6.27 -20.34 -5.98
C PRO A 546 5.10 -20.47 -6.96
N LYS A 547 3.88 -20.70 -6.46
CA LYS A 547 2.70 -20.96 -7.30
C LYS A 547 2.48 -19.88 -8.36
N TRP A 548 2.69 -18.61 -8.01
CA TRP A 548 2.55 -17.50 -8.95
C TRP A 548 3.54 -17.56 -10.13
N ALA A 549 4.68 -18.24 -9.96
CA ALA A 549 5.73 -18.36 -10.97
C ALA A 549 5.58 -19.62 -11.83
N GLU A 550 4.60 -20.49 -11.58
CA GLU A 550 4.39 -21.69 -12.39
C GLU A 550 3.82 -21.34 -13.77
N LYS A 551 2.99 -20.28 -13.84
CA LYS A 551 2.34 -19.85 -15.07
C LYS A 551 2.00 -18.35 -15.04
N PRO A 552 1.94 -17.68 -16.20
CA PRO A 552 2.23 -18.21 -17.54
C PRO A 552 3.73 -18.42 -17.81
N VAL A 553 4.07 -19.06 -18.93
CA VAL A 553 5.44 -19.53 -19.22
C VAL A 553 6.50 -18.41 -19.20
N GLU A 554 6.17 -17.21 -19.66
CA GLU A 554 7.06 -16.05 -19.59
C GLU A 554 7.30 -15.55 -18.15
N VAL A 555 6.33 -15.76 -17.26
CA VAL A 555 6.46 -15.46 -15.82
C VAL A 555 7.40 -16.45 -15.15
N HIS A 556 7.25 -17.73 -15.49
CA HIS A 556 8.17 -18.77 -15.05
C HIS A 556 9.62 -18.52 -15.47
N ARG A 557 9.82 -18.13 -16.74
CA ARG A 557 11.15 -17.82 -17.28
C ARG A 557 11.81 -16.65 -16.57
N TYR A 558 11.08 -15.56 -16.30
CA TYR A 558 11.69 -14.45 -15.56
C TYR A 558 12.03 -14.85 -14.12
N TRP A 559 11.20 -15.68 -13.47
CA TRP A 559 11.47 -16.13 -12.11
C TRP A 559 12.77 -16.92 -12.05
N ILE A 560 12.97 -17.89 -12.97
CA ILE A 560 14.24 -18.62 -13.10
C ILE A 560 15.42 -17.67 -13.28
N ALA A 561 15.30 -16.69 -14.18
CA ALA A 561 16.38 -15.75 -14.46
C ALA A 561 16.68 -14.84 -13.25
N THR A 562 15.66 -14.51 -12.46
CA THR A 562 15.78 -13.69 -11.24
C THR A 562 16.47 -14.47 -10.12
N GLU A 563 16.10 -15.73 -9.91
CA GLU A 563 16.81 -16.63 -8.97
C GLU A 563 18.27 -16.79 -9.38
N GLY A 564 18.55 -16.96 -10.68
CA GLY A 564 19.92 -16.99 -11.21
C GLY A 564 20.71 -15.73 -10.87
N LEU A 565 20.08 -14.55 -10.97
CA LEU A 565 20.68 -13.27 -10.61
C LEU A 565 20.96 -13.13 -9.11
N HIS A 566 20.05 -13.61 -8.26
CA HIS A 566 20.24 -13.61 -6.81
C HIS A 566 21.39 -14.52 -6.39
N CYS A 567 21.45 -15.74 -6.91
CA CYS A 567 22.54 -16.69 -6.67
C CYS A 567 23.89 -16.12 -7.12
N TYR A 568 23.92 -15.52 -8.31
CA TYR A 568 25.14 -14.88 -8.83
C TYR A 568 25.61 -13.72 -7.95
N SER A 569 24.68 -12.91 -7.46
CA SER A 569 24.98 -11.78 -6.57
C SER A 569 25.51 -12.25 -5.21
N GLN A 570 24.92 -13.31 -4.63
CA GLN A 570 25.37 -13.88 -3.35
C GLN A 570 26.76 -14.54 -3.45
N ALA A 571 27.05 -15.26 -4.53
CA ALA A 571 28.35 -15.90 -4.73
C ALA A 571 29.52 -14.90 -4.85
N ARG A 572 29.26 -13.67 -5.30
CA ARG A 572 30.29 -12.62 -5.51
C ARG A 572 30.35 -11.53 -4.44
N ILE A 573 29.49 -11.55 -3.42
CA ILE A 573 29.66 -10.67 -2.25
C ILE A 573 30.99 -10.99 -1.50
N ASN A 574 31.61 -12.14 -1.76
CA ASN A 574 32.98 -12.47 -1.34
C ASN A 574 34.11 -11.95 -2.26
N GLY A 575 33.81 -11.15 -3.29
CA GLY A 575 34.83 -10.55 -4.17
C GLY A 575 34.26 -9.61 -5.23
N PHE A 576 34.46 -8.29 -5.01
CA PHE A 576 34.18 -7.14 -5.89
C PHE A 576 32.79 -7.03 -6.58
N VAL A 577 32.12 -5.91 -6.31
CA VAL A 577 30.84 -5.51 -6.94
C VAL A 577 31.03 -5.32 -8.44
N LEU A 578 30.33 -6.13 -9.24
CA LEU A 578 30.36 -6.07 -10.70
C LEU A 578 29.27 -5.15 -11.27
N GLN A 579 29.53 -4.51 -12.41
CA GLN A 579 28.51 -3.81 -13.21
C GLN A 579 27.40 -4.80 -13.64
N ARG A 580 26.15 -4.55 -13.23
CA ARG A 580 24.98 -5.44 -13.42
C ARG A 580 24.71 -5.88 -14.87
N HIS A 581 25.14 -5.09 -15.86
CA HIS A 581 25.08 -5.48 -17.28
C HIS A 581 25.87 -6.77 -17.56
N LYS A 582 27.04 -6.92 -16.93
CA LYS A 582 27.88 -8.12 -17.04
C LYS A 582 27.26 -9.31 -16.30
N ALA A 583 26.50 -9.09 -15.23
CA ALA A 583 25.75 -10.16 -14.56
C ALA A 583 24.62 -10.72 -15.45
N LEU A 584 23.85 -9.87 -16.12
CA LEU A 584 22.83 -10.31 -17.08
C LEU A 584 23.44 -11.10 -18.24
N ARG A 585 24.58 -10.64 -18.78
CA ARG A 585 25.33 -11.35 -19.82
C ARG A 585 25.81 -12.72 -19.33
N GLU A 586 26.28 -12.82 -18.09
CA GLU A 586 26.76 -14.10 -17.54
C GLU A 586 25.63 -15.10 -17.20
N ILE A 587 24.37 -14.64 -17.07
CA ILE A 587 23.21 -15.51 -16.76
C ILE A 587 22.46 -15.96 -18.02
N LEU A 588 22.37 -15.09 -19.02
CA LEU A 588 21.54 -15.27 -20.21
C LEU A 588 22.32 -15.41 -21.53
N GLY A 589 23.61 -15.04 -21.52
CA GLY A 589 24.50 -15.11 -22.68
C GLY A 589 25.08 -16.49 -22.94
#